data_AF-A0A530KDH1-F1
#
_entry.id   AF-A0A530KDH1-F1
#
_cell.length_a   1.000
_cell.length_b   1.000
_cell.length_c   1.000
_cell.angle_alpha   90.00
_cell.angle_beta   90.00
_cell.angle_gamma   90.00
#
_symmetry.space_group_name_H-M   'P 1'
#
loop_
_entity.id
_entity.type
_entity.pdbx_description
1 polymer ?
#
loop_
_entity_poly.entity_id
_entity_poly.type
_entity_poly.pdbx_seq_one_letter_code
_entity_poly.pdbx_strand_id
1 'polypeptide(L)'
;MPEPLRLQGISASAGYAEGPLFDLDKTVLSYVGKETADDEKAALETAIAIAAGRLAVLIEMAVGDAADILEFQIAMLEDDALSSPVFAA
;
A
#
# COMPACT_ATOMS: atom_id res chain seq x y z
N MET A 1 -10.99 19.91 36.00
CA MET A 1 -10.93 19.39 34.62
C MET A 1 -9.45 19.20 34.30
N PRO A 2 -9.00 18.01 33.89
CA PRO A 2 -7.62 17.84 33.45
C PRO A 2 -7.37 18.73 32.23
N GLU A 3 -6.15 19.26 32.09
CA GLU A 3 -5.76 19.97 30.88
C GLU A 3 -5.81 19.02 29.67
N PRO A 4 -6.12 19.56 28.47
CA PRO A 4 -6.08 18.77 27.25
C PRO A 4 -4.64 18.29 26.96
N LEU A 5 -4.51 17.06 26.45
CA LEU A 5 -3.23 16.50 26.03
C LEU A 5 -2.56 17.41 24.98
N ARG A 6 -1.32 17.83 25.25
CA ARG A 6 -0.50 18.59 24.31
C ARG A 6 0.72 17.77 23.95
N LEU A 7 0.87 17.47 22.66
CA LEU A 7 2.02 16.74 22.11
C LEU A 7 2.84 17.69 21.23
N GLN A 8 4.16 17.56 21.28
CA GLN A 8 5.08 18.30 20.44
C GLN A 8 5.95 17.32 19.65
N GLY A 9 6.04 17.52 18.34
CA GLY A 9 6.82 16.68 17.43
C GLY A 9 7.60 17.51 16.41
N ILE A 10 8.14 16.82 15.39
CA ILE A 10 8.84 17.47 14.28
C ILE A 10 7.82 17.81 13.18
N SER A 11 7.82 19.05 12.71
CA SER A 11 6.95 19.47 11.61
C SER A 11 7.43 18.87 10.29
N ALA A 12 6.64 17.99 9.70
CA ALA A 12 6.92 17.36 8.40
C ALA A 12 6.40 18.20 7.22
N SER A 13 5.39 19.03 7.44
CA SER A 13 4.82 19.95 6.44
C SER A 13 4.26 21.19 7.13
N ALA A 14 4.27 22.31 6.41
CA ALA A 14 3.68 23.55 6.88
C ALA A 14 2.15 23.53 6.69
N GLY A 15 1.41 24.02 7.68
CA GLY A 15 -0.04 24.14 7.62
C GLY A 15 -0.72 24.02 8.98
N TYR A 16 -2.03 24.22 9.00
CA TYR A 16 -2.91 23.96 10.14
C TYR A 16 -4.07 23.08 9.66
N ALA A 17 -4.35 22.01 10.40
CA ALA A 17 -5.47 21.13 10.17
C ALA A 17 -6.21 20.87 11.49
N GLU A 18 -7.54 20.90 11.44
CA GLU A 18 -8.41 20.64 12.59
C GLU A 18 -9.54 19.71 12.16
N GLY A 19 -9.82 18.71 12.97
CA GLY A 19 -10.83 17.70 12.68
C GLY A 19 -10.67 16.46 13.54
N PRO A 20 -11.54 15.46 13.34
CA PRO A 20 -11.43 14.18 14.03
C PRO A 20 -10.15 13.44 13.63
N LEU A 21 -9.55 12.75 14.59
CA LEU A 21 -8.42 11.86 14.36
C LEU A 21 -8.92 10.49 13.91
N PHE A 22 -8.35 9.98 12.82
CA PHE A 22 -8.60 8.62 12.35
C PHE A 22 -7.33 7.78 12.51
N ASP A 23 -7.47 6.65 13.18
CA ASP A 23 -6.41 5.66 13.35
C ASP A 23 -6.32 4.78 12.09
N LEU A 24 -5.15 4.81 11.43
CA LEU A 24 -4.86 4.08 10.18
C LEU A 24 -4.32 2.67 10.42
N ASP A 25 -3.87 2.31 11.62
CA ASP A 25 -3.20 1.02 11.92
C ASP A 25 -4.18 -0.16 12.04
N LYS A 26 -5.41 -0.02 11.53
CA LYS A 26 -6.47 -1.03 11.62
C LYS A 26 -6.38 -2.13 10.57
N THR A 27 -5.21 -2.37 9.98
CA THR A 27 -5.08 -3.43 8.97
C THR A 27 -4.85 -4.77 9.66
N VAL A 28 -5.94 -5.45 10.03
CA VAL A 28 -5.90 -6.89 10.35
C VAL A 28 -6.39 -7.66 9.14
N LEU A 29 -5.54 -7.79 8.12
CA LEU A 29 -5.77 -8.78 7.07
C LEU A 29 -5.11 -10.08 7.52
N SER A 30 -5.89 -10.97 8.13
CA SER A 30 -5.46 -12.37 8.26
C SER A 30 -5.71 -13.05 6.92
N TYR A 31 -4.64 -13.35 6.20
CA TYR A 31 -4.74 -14.15 4.99
C TYR A 31 -5.24 -15.56 5.32
N VAL A 32 -6.18 -16.04 4.51
CA VAL A 32 -6.71 -17.41 4.56
C VAL A 32 -6.31 -18.08 3.27
N GLY A 33 -5.50 -19.14 3.38
CA GLY A 33 -5.06 -19.91 2.22
C GLY A 33 -6.24 -20.54 1.47
N LYS A 34 -6.04 -20.73 0.17
CA LYS A 34 -6.93 -21.45 -0.73
C LYS A 34 -6.71 -22.95 -0.60
N GLU A 35 -7.64 -23.71 -1.17
CA GLU A 35 -7.62 -25.16 -1.11
C GLU A 35 -6.60 -25.78 -2.08
N THR A 36 -6.26 -25.08 -3.16
CA THR A 36 -5.36 -25.58 -4.21
C THR A 36 -4.28 -24.56 -4.58
N ALA A 37 -3.15 -25.06 -5.09
CA ALA A 37 -2.06 -24.22 -5.59
C ALA A 37 -2.47 -23.37 -6.80
N ASP A 38 -3.35 -23.90 -7.67
CA ASP A 38 -3.87 -23.15 -8.82
C ASP A 38 -4.75 -21.98 -8.36
N ASP A 39 -5.58 -22.18 -7.33
CA ASP A 39 -6.39 -21.11 -6.73
C ASP A 39 -5.52 -20.04 -6.06
N GLU A 40 -4.41 -20.45 -5.41
CA GLU A 40 -3.45 -19.50 -4.84
C GLU A 40 -2.75 -18.67 -5.90
N LYS A 41 -2.29 -19.33 -6.96
CA LYS A 41 -1.67 -18.66 -8.10
C LYS A 41 -2.62 -17.63 -8.71
N ALA A 42 -3.85 -18.03 -9.00
CA ALA A 42 -4.86 -17.12 -9.56
C ALA A 42 -5.19 -15.96 -8.61
N ALA A 43 -5.25 -16.21 -7.30
CA ALA A 43 -5.46 -15.18 -6.29
C ALA A 43 -4.31 -14.17 -6.25
N LEU A 44 -3.06 -14.64 -6.34
CA LEU A 44 -1.87 -13.79 -6.37
C LEU A 44 -1.80 -12.94 -7.65
N GLU A 45 -1.99 -13.55 -8.82
CA GLU A 45 -2.04 -12.83 -10.10
C GLU A 45 -3.12 -11.73 -10.08
N THR A 46 -4.29 -12.06 -9.55
CA THR A 46 -5.39 -11.09 -9.38
C THR A 46 -4.99 -9.96 -8.43
N ALA A 47 -4.33 -10.28 -7.31
CA ALA A 47 -3.90 -9.29 -6.34
C ALA A 47 -2.85 -8.34 -6.92
N ILE A 48 -1.88 -8.86 -7.69
CA ILE A 48 -0.85 -8.07 -8.38
C ILE A 48 -1.52 -7.13 -9.39
N ALA A 49 -2.43 -7.62 -10.22
CA ALA A 49 -3.15 -6.80 -11.19
C ALA A 49 -3.96 -5.68 -10.53
N ILE A 50 -4.67 -5.99 -9.42
CA ILE A 50 -5.42 -4.99 -8.65
C ILE A 50 -4.47 -3.94 -8.04
N ALA A 51 -3.34 -4.37 -7.49
CA ALA A 51 -2.36 -3.48 -6.88
C ALA A 51 -1.75 -2.53 -7.93
N ALA A 52 -1.30 -3.07 -9.08
CA ALA A 52 -0.76 -2.29 -10.17
C ALA A 52 -1.78 -1.27 -10.70
N GLY A 53 -3.04 -1.68 -10.90
CA GLY A 53 -4.11 -0.76 -11.32
C GLY A 53 -4.40 0.35 -10.30
N ARG A 54 -4.36 0.05 -9.00
CA ARG A 54 -4.50 1.09 -7.95
C ARG A 54 -3.33 2.06 -7.94
N LEU A 55 -2.10 1.57 -8.10
CA LEU A 55 -0.90 2.41 -8.17
C LEU A 55 -0.94 3.31 -9.41
N ALA A 56 -1.38 2.82 -10.56
CA ALA A 56 -1.54 3.63 -11.77
C ALA A 56 -2.49 4.81 -11.54
N VAL A 57 -3.62 4.59 -10.86
CA VAL A 57 -4.54 5.70 -10.49
C VAL A 57 -3.90 6.69 -9.52
N LEU A 58 -3.02 6.23 -8.61
CA LEU A 58 -2.31 7.12 -7.69
C LEU A 58 -1.25 7.96 -8.39
N ILE A 59 -0.58 7.42 -9.41
CA ILE A 59 0.42 8.14 -10.23
C ILE A 59 -0.23 9.37 -10.88
N GLU A 60 -1.45 9.26 -11.40
CA GLU A 60 -2.19 10.37 -12.01
C GLU A 60 -2.43 11.55 -11.05
N MET A 61 -2.40 11.31 -9.73
CA MET A 61 -2.58 12.33 -8.71
C MET A 61 -1.27 12.75 -8.03
N ALA A 62 -0.17 12.07 -8.31
CA ALA A 62 1.12 12.30 -7.68
C ALA A 62 1.83 13.51 -8.32
N VAL A 63 2.67 14.18 -7.53
CA VAL A 63 3.43 15.35 -7.98
C VAL A 63 4.90 15.15 -7.63
N GLY A 64 5.78 15.51 -8.57
CA GLY A 64 7.23 15.34 -8.43
C GLY A 64 7.63 13.87 -8.25
N ASP A 65 8.67 13.65 -7.45
CA ASP A 65 9.30 12.34 -7.24
C ASP A 65 8.35 11.24 -6.72
N ALA A 66 7.17 11.61 -6.20
CA ALA A 66 6.18 10.64 -5.77
C ALA A 66 5.66 9.78 -6.94
N ALA A 67 5.51 10.35 -8.14
CA ALA A 67 5.11 9.60 -9.33
C ALA A 67 6.17 8.55 -9.70
N ASP A 68 7.44 8.97 -9.72
CA ASP A 68 8.58 8.10 -10.05
C ASP A 68 8.71 6.93 -9.05
N ILE A 69 8.48 7.19 -7.76
CA ILE A 69 8.48 6.15 -6.72
C ILE A 69 7.36 5.13 -6.96
N LEU A 70 6.16 5.60 -7.30
CA LEU A 70 5.02 4.72 -7.57
C LEU A 70 5.20 3.91 -8.86
N GLU A 71 5.79 4.51 -9.90
CA GLU A 71 6.14 3.80 -11.15
C GLU A 71 7.16 2.69 -10.87
N PHE A 72 8.18 2.96 -10.06
CA PHE A 72 9.12 1.94 -9.61
C PHE A 72 8.43 0.78 -8.87
N GLN A 73 7.42 1.07 -8.04
CA GLN A 73 6.64 0.03 -7.36
C GLN A 73 5.83 -0.84 -8.33
N ILE A 74 5.28 -0.26 -9.40
CA ILE A 74 4.62 -1.05 -10.46
C ILE A 74 5.64 -1.95 -11.15
N ALA A 75 6.81 -1.41 -11.52
CA ALA A 75 7.87 -2.19 -12.14
C ALA A 75 8.32 -3.38 -11.26
N MET A 76 8.37 -3.20 -9.93
CA MET A 76 8.64 -4.31 -9.00
C MET A 76 7.52 -5.37 -8.98
N LEU A 77 6.25 -4.95 -9.02
CA LEU A 77 5.12 -5.90 -9.04
C LEU A 77 5.09 -6.75 -10.30
N GLU A 78 5.55 -6.20 -11.42
CA GLU A 78 5.62 -6.85 -12.73
C GLU A 78 6.93 -7.60 -12.97
N ASP A 79 7.89 -7.54 -12.03
CA ASP A 79 9.18 -8.21 -12.16
C ASP A 79 9.03 -9.72 -11.94
N ASP A 80 9.20 -10.48 -13.03
CA ASP A 80 9.20 -11.94 -13.02
C ASP A 80 10.25 -12.54 -12.08
N ALA A 81 11.37 -11.85 -11.81
CA ALA A 81 12.37 -12.32 -10.85
C ALA A 81 11.81 -12.38 -9.42
N LEU A 82 10.81 -11.55 -9.10
CA LEU A 82 10.14 -11.53 -7.80
C LEU A 82 8.95 -12.50 -7.75
N SER A 83 8.23 -12.68 -8.86
CA SER A 83 7.05 -13.55 -8.91
C SER A 83 7.38 -15.02 -9.18
N SER A 84 8.41 -15.33 -9.97
CA SER A 84 8.77 -16.69 -10.38
C SER A 84 9.05 -17.65 -9.21
N PRO A 85 9.77 -17.26 -8.14
CA PRO A 85 9.98 -18.14 -6.99
C PRO A 85 8.69 -18.49 -6.25
N VAL A 86 7.69 -17.61 -6.30
CA VAL A 86 6.40 -17.81 -5.63
C VAL A 86 5.53 -18.81 -6.41
N PHE A 87 5.60 -18.81 -7.74
CA PHE A 87 4.86 -19.75 -8.59
C PHE A 87 5.53 -21.12 -8.75
N ALA A 88 6.80 -21.25 -8.35
CA ALA A 88 7.56 -22.50 -8.41
C ALA A 88 7.47 -23.35 -7.12
N ALA A 89 6.86 -22.80 -6.07
CA ALA A 89 6.66 -23.44 -4.76
C ALA A 89 5.36 -24.26 -4.73
#